data_AF-A0A136KUV1-F1
#
_entry.id   AF-A0A136KUV1-F1
#
_cell.length_a   1.000
_cell.length_b   1.000
_cell.length_c   1.000
_cell.angle_alpha   90.00
_cell.angle_beta   90.00
_cell.angle_gamma   90.00
#
_symmetry.space_group_name_H-M   'P 1'
#
loop_
_entity.id
_entity.type
_entity.pdbx_description
1 polymer ?
#
loop_
_entity_poly.entity_id
_entity_poly.type
_entity_poly.pdbx_seq_one_letter_code
_entity_poly.pdbx_strand_id
1 'polypeptide(L)'
;EKALVVAGAQSGELWSVEVTLIDPGSGRLPARNKGTLGIRADGVPFVEDDYPAYLPRTLTPVRFADRRLATPLEGLKVGYEVNTPVMGVGGEVWIRFTFEGSEALGIRRAVVDGVGLNSTNLALLNTPFPLWDNKNRAFVDYKTPIVPPALPGYRIARVRLQSSSGDSAEAHVSYRIAAIAEFDWVQPNVVPSRDTEQRIRLPFYVRTFSPEVVRGMYAVLTPSGWRAEEGGDRNFSLRGMGAAARRVLQLVVPPGAKGTFPLVFRADLGDRTIEQTLWLTVD
;
A
#
# COMPACT_ATOMS: atom_id res chain seq x y z
N GLU A 1 16.25 12.75 3.31
CA GLU A 1 15.49 12.17 4.43
C GLU A 1 14.54 11.12 3.90
N LYS A 2 14.35 9.99 4.61
CA LYS A 2 13.41 8.93 4.21
C LYS A 2 12.05 9.28 4.79
N ALA A 3 11.02 9.47 3.97
CA ALA A 3 9.67 9.64 4.50
C ALA A 3 9.07 8.28 4.82
N LEU A 4 9.11 7.94 6.11
CA LEU A 4 8.34 6.85 6.69
C LEU A 4 7.01 7.44 7.17
N VAL A 5 5.92 7.14 6.49
CA VAL A 5 4.59 7.43 7.03
C VAL A 5 4.16 6.20 7.82
N VAL A 6 4.21 6.31 9.14
CA VAL A 6 3.71 5.28 10.07
C VAL A 6 2.34 5.74 10.55
N ALA A 7 1.32 4.95 10.28
CA ALA A 7 0.06 5.05 11.00
C ALA A 7 -0.04 3.83 11.93
N GLY A 8 -0.03 4.09 13.24
CA GLY A 8 -0.23 3.08 14.27
C GLY A 8 -1.56 3.35 14.96
N ALA A 9 -2.39 2.31 15.10
CA ALA A 9 -3.57 2.35 15.95
C ALA A 9 -3.53 1.13 16.88
N GLN A 10 -3.68 1.38 18.18
CA GLN A 10 -3.88 0.33 19.17
C GLN A 10 -5.34 -0.11 19.11
N SER A 11 -5.58 -1.39 18.89
CA SER A 11 -6.92 -1.98 18.94
C SER A 11 -6.90 -3.17 19.90
N GLY A 12 -7.26 -2.92 21.17
CA GLY A 12 -7.21 -3.94 22.22
C GLY A 12 -5.77 -4.38 22.55
N GLU A 13 -5.56 -5.70 22.67
CA GLU A 13 -4.25 -6.33 22.96
C GLU A 13 -3.30 -6.41 21.75
N LEU A 14 -3.74 -5.95 20.56
CA LEU A 14 -2.98 -6.07 19.32
C LEU A 14 -2.41 -4.71 18.87
N TRP A 15 -1.14 -4.74 18.50
CA TRP A 15 -0.46 -3.65 17.79
C TRP A 15 -0.64 -3.85 16.30
N SER A 16 -1.25 -2.87 15.62
CA SER A 16 -1.25 -2.83 14.15
C SER A 16 -0.33 -1.72 13.67
N VAL A 17 0.65 -2.10 12.83
CA VAL A 17 1.59 -1.16 12.20
C VAL A 17 1.43 -1.32 10.69
N GLU A 18 0.92 -0.28 10.04
CA GLU A 18 0.93 -0.19 8.58
C GLU A 18 2.09 0.71 8.15
N VAL A 19 3.01 0.14 7.37
CA VAL A 19 4.21 0.84 6.89
C VAL A 19 4.16 0.96 5.38
N THR A 20 4.22 2.19 4.87
CA THR A 20 4.52 2.44 3.46
C THR A 20 5.99 2.87 3.33
N LEU A 21 6.77 2.10 2.58
CA LEU A 21 8.14 2.45 2.23
C LEU A 21 8.19 2.99 0.81
N ILE A 22 8.67 4.23 0.66
CA ILE A 22 8.81 4.90 -0.63
C ILE A 22 10.31 5.01 -0.92
N ASP A 23 10.76 4.40 -2.01
CA ASP A 23 12.10 4.67 -2.56
C ASP A 23 12.03 5.91 -3.44
N PRO A 24 12.75 6.98 -3.13
CA PRO A 24 12.74 8.20 -3.94
C PRO A 24 13.54 8.09 -5.26
N GLY A 25 13.67 6.87 -5.81
CA GLY A 25 14.51 6.59 -6.98
C GLY A 25 15.99 6.38 -6.66
N SER A 26 16.33 6.13 -5.40
CA SER A 26 17.69 5.84 -4.94
C SER A 26 18.15 4.40 -5.23
N GLY A 27 17.25 3.55 -5.73
CA GLY A 27 17.53 2.15 -6.03
C GLY A 27 17.81 1.30 -4.79
N ARG A 28 17.39 1.77 -3.62
CA ARG A 28 17.63 1.13 -2.31
C ARG A 28 16.53 0.17 -1.92
N LEU A 29 15.30 0.37 -2.42
CA LEU A 29 14.28 -0.67 -2.36
C LEU A 29 14.46 -1.63 -3.53
N PRO A 30 14.24 -2.94 -3.33
CA PRO A 30 14.27 -3.91 -4.40
C PRO A 30 13.34 -3.52 -5.55
N ALA A 31 13.91 -3.24 -6.73
CA ALA A 31 13.13 -2.94 -7.94
C ALA A 31 12.46 -4.18 -8.58
N ARG A 32 12.67 -5.38 -8.01
CA ARG A 32 12.14 -6.67 -8.49
C ARG A 32 11.69 -7.52 -7.31
N ASN A 33 10.73 -8.43 -7.53
CA ASN A 33 10.19 -9.41 -6.58
C ASN A 33 11.22 -10.41 -5.97
N LYS A 34 12.53 -10.11 -5.98
CA LYS A 34 13.61 -10.99 -5.51
C LYS A 34 14.63 -10.32 -4.59
N GLY A 35 14.50 -9.05 -4.25
CA GLY A 35 15.36 -8.43 -3.23
C GLY A 35 14.77 -8.58 -1.84
N THR A 36 15.62 -8.85 -0.86
CA THR A 36 15.22 -8.95 0.55
C THR A 36 15.29 -7.56 1.18
N LEU A 37 14.20 -7.11 1.78
CA LEU A 37 14.12 -5.87 2.55
C LEU A 37 13.94 -6.20 4.03
N GLY A 38 14.88 -5.79 4.87
CA GLY A 38 14.75 -5.88 6.32
C GLY A 38 14.04 -4.64 6.85
N ILE A 39 12.81 -4.78 7.32
CA ILE A 39 12.12 -3.76 8.10
C ILE A 39 12.27 -4.15 9.57
N ARG A 40 12.68 -3.20 10.42
CA ARG A 40 12.71 -3.37 11.87
C ARG A 40 11.67 -2.43 12.47
N ALA A 41 10.74 -2.99 13.24
CA ALA A 41 9.81 -2.24 14.06
C ALA A 41 10.04 -2.66 15.51
N ASP A 42 10.33 -1.69 16.38
CA ASP A 42 10.44 -1.90 17.81
C ASP A 42 9.16 -1.36 18.46
N GLY A 43 8.41 -2.21 19.17
CA GLY A 43 7.28 -1.79 19.99
C GLY A 43 7.72 -1.69 21.45
N VAL A 44 7.36 -0.59 22.11
CA VAL A 44 7.59 -0.42 23.55
C VAL A 44 6.22 -0.32 24.23
N PRO A 45 5.93 -1.09 25.29
CA PRO A 45 4.70 -0.93 26.06
C PRO A 45 4.57 0.51 26.55
N PHE A 46 3.35 1.08 26.52
CA PHE A 46 3.10 2.45 26.99
C PHE A 46 3.42 2.67 28.49
N VAL A 47 3.69 1.60 29.22
CA VAL A 47 3.93 1.58 30.67
C VAL A 47 5.41 1.38 31.05
N GLU A 48 6.30 1.21 30.07
CA GLU A 48 7.74 1.17 30.32
C GLU A 48 8.36 2.55 30.11
N ASP A 49 9.17 2.99 31.08
CA ASP A 49 9.97 4.21 30.97
C ASP A 49 10.84 4.19 29.71
N ASP A 50 11.06 5.38 29.15
CA ASP A 50 11.81 5.61 27.92
C ASP A 50 13.28 5.14 28.09
N TYR A 51 13.55 3.86 27.82
CA TYR A 51 14.88 3.30 28.03
C TYR A 51 15.87 3.82 26.97
N PRO A 52 17.06 4.27 27.39
CA PRO A 52 18.13 4.66 26.47
C PRO A 52 18.42 3.55 25.44
N ALA A 53 18.64 3.94 24.17
CA ALA A 53 18.78 3.04 23.03
C ALA A 53 19.93 2.00 23.12
N TYR A 54 20.81 2.11 24.13
CA TYR A 54 21.95 1.21 24.36
C TYR A 54 21.65 0.03 25.30
N LEU A 55 20.46 -0.04 25.91
CA LEU A 55 20.11 -1.16 26.79
C LEU A 55 19.65 -2.40 25.99
N PRO A 56 19.93 -3.63 26.47
CA PRO A 56 19.49 -4.86 25.82
C PRO A 56 17.96 -4.90 25.75
N ARG A 57 17.40 -5.09 24.55
CA ARG A 57 15.96 -5.23 24.32
C ARG A 57 15.65 -6.68 23.95
N THR A 58 14.56 -7.22 24.47
CA THR A 58 14.01 -8.50 24.01
C THR A 58 13.44 -8.29 22.62
N LEU A 59 14.12 -8.80 21.59
CA LEU A 59 13.71 -8.67 20.20
C LEU A 59 12.99 -9.95 19.77
N THR A 60 11.82 -9.79 19.15
CA THR A 60 11.18 -10.87 18.38
C THR A 60 11.33 -10.56 16.90
N PRO A 61 12.05 -11.37 16.12
CA PRO A 61 12.14 -11.15 14.68
C PRO A 61 10.77 -11.41 14.04
N VAL A 62 10.17 -10.37 13.47
CA VAL A 62 8.95 -10.50 12.65
C VAL A 62 9.38 -10.54 11.19
N ARG A 63 9.07 -11.64 10.50
CA ARG A 63 9.23 -11.70 9.03
C ARG A 63 8.06 -10.98 8.38
N PHE A 64 8.36 -9.92 7.65
CA PHE A 64 7.41 -9.30 6.72
C PHE A 64 7.28 -10.23 5.51
N ALA A 65 6.06 -10.70 5.25
CA ALA A 65 5.74 -11.50 4.09
C ALA A 65 4.46 -10.94 3.46
N ASP A 66 4.41 -10.93 2.13
CA ASP A 66 3.20 -10.72 1.33
C ASP A 66 2.08 -11.72 1.69
N ARG A 67 2.47 -12.84 2.30
CA ARG A 67 1.63 -13.89 2.86
C ARG A 67 2.21 -14.35 4.20
N ARG A 68 1.49 -14.11 5.30
CA ARG A 68 1.77 -14.78 6.59
C ARG A 68 0.75 -15.87 6.81
N LEU A 69 1.21 -17.13 6.79
CA LEU A 69 0.45 -18.27 7.29
C LEU A 69 0.89 -18.51 8.74
N ALA A 70 0.08 -18.08 9.71
CA ALA A 70 0.28 -18.45 11.09
C ALA A 70 -0.31 -19.84 11.26
N THR A 71 0.57 -20.82 11.48
CA THR A 71 0.22 -22.22 11.76
C THR A 71 -0.44 -22.95 10.57
N PRO A 72 0.33 -23.42 9.57
CA PRO A 72 -0.22 -24.34 8.58
C PRO A 72 -0.76 -25.59 9.28
N LEU A 73 -2.02 -25.94 9.03
CA LEU A 73 -2.44 -27.33 9.17
C LEU A 73 -1.52 -28.18 8.28
N GLU A 74 -0.97 -29.27 8.80
CA GLU A 74 -0.02 -30.08 8.04
C GLU A 74 -0.64 -30.53 6.70
N GLY A 75 0.07 -30.30 5.58
CA GLY A 75 -0.43 -30.62 4.24
C GLY A 75 -1.33 -29.54 3.60
N LEU A 76 -1.70 -28.47 4.32
CA LEU A 76 -2.45 -27.35 3.77
C LEU A 76 -1.54 -26.34 3.06
N LYS A 77 -1.88 -26.01 1.82
CA LYS A 77 -1.31 -24.86 1.09
C LYS A 77 -2.39 -23.82 0.85
N VAL A 78 -2.00 -22.54 0.91
CA VAL A 78 -2.91 -21.41 0.70
C VAL A 78 -2.33 -20.47 -0.35
N GLY A 79 -3.05 -20.26 -1.44
CA GLY A 79 -2.84 -19.21 -2.43
C GLY A 79 -3.96 -18.18 -2.38
N TYR A 80 -3.76 -17.04 -3.05
CA TYR A 80 -4.80 -16.04 -3.18
C TYR A 80 -4.69 -15.28 -4.50
N GLU A 81 -5.81 -14.69 -4.91
CA GLU A 81 -5.92 -13.72 -5.99
C GLU A 81 -6.70 -12.52 -5.46
N VAL A 82 -6.31 -11.31 -5.83
CA VAL A 82 -7.01 -10.08 -5.42
C VAL A 82 -7.09 -9.10 -6.57
N ASN A 83 -8.24 -8.46 -6.75
CA ASN A 83 -8.35 -7.33 -7.65
C ASN A 83 -7.68 -6.11 -6.99
N THR A 84 -6.53 -5.68 -7.48
CA THR A 84 -5.81 -4.55 -6.89
C THR A 84 -5.14 -3.72 -7.99
N PRO A 85 -5.13 -2.37 -7.89
CA PRO A 85 -5.73 -1.57 -6.82
C PRO A 85 -7.26 -1.49 -6.90
N VAL A 86 -7.90 -1.35 -5.73
CA VAL A 86 -9.34 -1.09 -5.58
C VAL A 86 -9.53 0.38 -5.26
N MET A 87 -10.59 0.99 -5.77
CA MET A 87 -10.90 2.39 -5.47
C MET A 87 -11.42 2.59 -4.06
N GLY A 88 -10.95 3.62 -3.35
CA GLY A 88 -11.36 3.89 -1.98
C GLY A 88 -12.84 4.25 -1.75
N VAL A 89 -13.58 4.74 -2.74
CA VAL A 89 -14.99 5.11 -2.55
C VAL A 89 -15.88 4.35 -3.52
N GLY A 90 -16.76 3.49 -3.00
CA GLY A 90 -17.69 2.69 -3.81
C GLY A 90 -17.03 1.55 -4.60
N GLY A 91 -15.71 1.34 -4.45
CA GLY A 91 -15.02 0.19 -5.00
C GLY A 91 -15.37 -1.10 -4.25
N GLU A 92 -15.24 -2.24 -4.94
CA GLU A 92 -15.41 -3.57 -4.34
C GLU A 92 -14.05 -4.29 -4.29
N VAL A 93 -13.71 -4.77 -3.10
CA VAL A 93 -12.60 -5.69 -2.89
C VAL A 93 -13.11 -7.10 -3.17
N TRP A 94 -12.49 -7.77 -4.12
CA TRP A 94 -12.64 -9.19 -4.42
C TRP A 94 -11.34 -9.92 -4.14
N ILE A 95 -11.41 -10.87 -3.22
CA ILE A 95 -10.31 -11.74 -2.85
C ILE A 95 -10.78 -13.17 -3.03
N ARG A 96 -10.03 -13.96 -3.80
CA ARG A 96 -10.19 -15.40 -3.88
C ARG A 96 -9.07 -16.06 -3.11
N PHE A 97 -9.42 -16.84 -2.09
CA PHE A 97 -8.48 -17.76 -1.47
C PHE A 97 -8.59 -19.13 -2.13
N THR A 98 -7.43 -19.70 -2.48
CA THR A 98 -7.31 -21.06 -3.01
C THR A 98 -6.60 -21.92 -1.98
N PHE A 99 -7.25 -22.97 -1.53
CA PHE A 99 -6.70 -23.95 -0.60
C PHE A 99 -6.34 -25.22 -1.36
N GLU A 100 -5.17 -25.80 -1.12
CA GLU A 100 -4.81 -27.14 -1.60
C GLU A 100 -4.58 -28.04 -0.39
N GLY A 101 -5.21 -29.22 -0.36
CA GLY A 101 -5.25 -30.08 0.83
C GLY A 101 -6.11 -31.32 0.64
N SER A 102 -6.79 -31.78 1.68
CA SER A 102 -7.73 -32.89 1.58
C SER A 102 -8.81 -32.81 2.65
N GLU A 103 -9.86 -33.64 2.52
CA GLU A 103 -10.91 -33.77 3.53
C GLU A 103 -10.37 -34.17 4.92
N ALA A 104 -9.22 -34.85 4.98
CA ALA A 104 -8.57 -35.23 6.23
C ALA A 104 -8.17 -34.04 7.10
N LEU A 105 -8.03 -32.83 6.53
CA LEU A 105 -7.77 -31.60 7.26
C LEU A 105 -8.97 -31.15 8.12
N GLY A 106 -10.16 -31.72 7.89
CA GLY A 106 -11.34 -31.49 8.73
C GLY A 106 -11.80 -30.03 8.80
N ILE A 107 -11.47 -29.20 7.81
CA ILE A 107 -11.81 -27.77 7.81
C ILE A 107 -13.32 -27.62 7.64
N ARG A 108 -13.96 -26.91 8.58
CA ARG A 108 -15.42 -26.73 8.61
C ARG A 108 -15.87 -25.34 8.20
N ARG A 109 -15.06 -24.32 8.52
CA ARG A 109 -15.41 -22.92 8.27
C ARG A 109 -14.22 -22.12 7.79
N ALA A 110 -14.51 -21.13 6.96
CA ALA A 110 -13.62 -20.03 6.64
C ALA A 110 -14.25 -18.72 7.10
N VAL A 111 -13.47 -17.93 7.84
CA VAL A 111 -13.85 -16.61 8.33
C VAL A 111 -12.91 -15.60 7.71
N VAL A 112 -13.43 -14.65 6.95
CA VAL A 112 -12.64 -13.57 6.33
C VAL A 112 -13.00 -12.25 6.99
N ASP A 113 -11.99 -11.53 7.47
CA ASP A 113 -12.12 -10.22 8.11
C ASP A 113 -10.96 -9.27 7.76
N GLY A 114 -11.17 -7.98 8.00
CA GLY A 114 -10.11 -6.97 7.92
C GLY A 114 -9.26 -6.92 9.19
N VAL A 115 -7.98 -6.58 9.05
CA VAL A 115 -7.04 -6.45 10.18
C VAL A 115 -6.54 -5.01 10.27
N GLY A 116 -6.23 -4.55 11.50
CA GLY A 116 -5.62 -3.24 11.73
C GLY A 116 -6.53 -2.07 11.36
N LEU A 117 -6.00 -1.09 10.60
CA LEU A 117 -6.77 0.07 10.13
C LEU A 117 -7.92 -0.30 9.18
N ASN A 118 -7.95 -1.56 8.74
CA ASN A 118 -8.97 -2.11 7.88
C ASN A 118 -10.07 -2.89 8.63
N SER A 119 -9.92 -3.10 9.93
CA SER A 119 -10.84 -3.91 10.75
C SER A 119 -12.28 -3.38 10.76
N THR A 120 -12.45 -2.06 10.62
CA THR A 120 -13.77 -1.40 10.53
C THR A 120 -14.25 -1.21 9.09
N ASN A 121 -13.40 -1.48 8.09
CA ASN A 121 -13.65 -1.15 6.70
C ASN A 121 -14.06 -2.35 5.83
N LEU A 122 -13.95 -3.57 6.37
CA LEU A 122 -14.33 -4.81 5.71
C LEU A 122 -15.40 -5.55 6.50
N ALA A 123 -16.45 -6.02 5.81
CA ALA A 123 -17.50 -6.82 6.43
C ALA A 123 -17.01 -8.23 6.75
N LEU A 124 -17.37 -8.77 7.92
CA LEU A 124 -17.06 -10.16 8.25
C LEU A 124 -17.78 -11.11 7.27
N LEU A 125 -17.02 -11.94 6.55
CA LEU A 125 -17.57 -13.13 5.90
C LEU A 125 -17.34 -14.33 6.78
N ASN A 126 -18.39 -15.08 7.08
CA ASN A 126 -18.30 -16.29 7.89
C ASN A 126 -19.11 -17.40 7.23
N THR A 127 -18.44 -18.22 6.44
CA THR A 127 -19.08 -19.25 5.59
C THR A 127 -18.62 -20.65 5.98
N PRO A 128 -19.48 -21.68 5.81
CA PRO A 128 -19.00 -23.06 5.74
C PRO A 128 -17.84 -23.17 4.74
N PHE A 129 -16.87 -24.03 5.06
CA PHE A 129 -15.76 -24.30 4.15
C PHE A 129 -16.30 -25.06 2.92
N PRO A 130 -15.94 -24.66 1.70
CA PRO A 130 -16.39 -25.33 0.48
C PRO A 130 -15.85 -26.75 0.40
N LEU A 131 -16.52 -27.60 -0.38
CA LEU A 131 -16.02 -28.93 -0.70
C LEU A 131 -14.74 -28.84 -1.52
N TRP A 132 -13.87 -29.84 -1.35
CA TRP A 132 -12.69 -30.01 -2.18
C TRP A 132 -13.10 -30.49 -3.59
N ASP A 133 -12.46 -29.94 -4.61
CA ASP A 133 -12.61 -30.40 -5.99
C ASP A 133 -11.83 -31.72 -6.23
N ASN A 134 -12.02 -32.33 -7.39
CA ASN A 134 -11.32 -33.58 -7.78
C ASN A 134 -9.79 -33.44 -7.88
N LYS A 135 -9.26 -32.21 -7.75
CA LYS A 135 -7.83 -31.89 -7.74
C LYS A 135 -7.37 -31.47 -6.35
N ASN A 136 -8.16 -31.76 -5.30
CA ASN A 136 -7.83 -31.47 -3.92
C ASN A 136 -7.70 -29.96 -3.64
N ARG A 137 -8.55 -29.14 -4.28
CA ARG A 137 -8.58 -27.68 -4.10
C ARG A 137 -9.92 -27.17 -3.62
N ALA A 138 -9.93 -26.12 -2.84
CA ALA A 138 -11.14 -25.44 -2.40
C ALA A 138 -11.01 -23.92 -2.59
N PHE A 139 -12.10 -23.24 -2.90
CA PHE A 139 -12.09 -21.80 -3.23
C PHE A 139 -13.05 -21.02 -2.34
N VAL A 140 -12.53 -20.01 -1.64
CA VAL A 140 -13.33 -19.07 -0.86
C VAL A 140 -13.24 -17.71 -1.52
N ASP A 141 -14.34 -17.28 -2.14
CA ASP A 141 -14.49 -15.96 -2.71
C ASP A 141 -15.05 -15.00 -1.66
N TYR A 142 -14.33 -13.90 -1.43
CA TYR A 142 -14.73 -12.80 -0.56
C TYR A 142 -14.92 -11.55 -1.39
N LYS A 143 -16.14 -11.01 -1.39
CA LYS A 143 -16.51 -9.76 -2.08
C LYS A 143 -17.12 -8.82 -1.07
N THR A 144 -16.58 -7.61 -0.95
CA THR A 144 -17.16 -6.59 -0.08
C THR A 144 -16.94 -5.20 -0.67
N PRO A 145 -17.94 -4.31 -0.57
CA PRO A 145 -17.71 -2.90 -0.84
C PRO A 145 -16.72 -2.32 0.17
N ILE A 146 -15.92 -1.35 -0.27
CA ILE A 146 -15.14 -0.48 0.60
C ILE A 146 -16.08 0.57 1.16
N VAL A 147 -16.15 0.66 2.49
CA VAL A 147 -16.97 1.68 3.15
C VAL A 147 -16.39 3.08 2.91
N PRO A 148 -17.22 4.12 2.77
CA PRO A 148 -16.78 5.49 2.46
C PRO A 148 -15.68 6.11 3.34
N PRO A 149 -15.54 5.81 4.66
CA PRO A 149 -14.44 6.36 5.46
C PRO A 149 -13.08 5.67 5.24
N ALA A 150 -13.00 4.63 4.40
CA ALA A 150 -11.75 3.92 4.18
C ALA A 150 -10.70 4.82 3.53
N LEU A 151 -9.57 5.00 4.22
CA LEU A 151 -8.45 5.77 3.71
C LEU A 151 -7.74 5.02 2.57
N PRO A 152 -7.10 5.72 1.61
CA PRO A 152 -6.17 5.10 0.67
C PRO A 152 -4.95 4.47 1.37
N GLY A 153 -4.36 3.45 0.74
CA GLY A 153 -3.18 2.73 1.23
C GLY A 153 -3.28 1.23 1.08
N TYR A 154 -2.21 0.53 1.47
CA TYR A 154 -2.24 -0.93 1.58
C TYR A 154 -3.00 -1.36 2.83
N ARG A 155 -3.85 -2.36 2.67
CA ARG A 155 -4.68 -2.93 3.72
C ARG A 155 -4.50 -4.44 3.76
N ILE A 156 -4.83 -5.03 4.89
CA ILE A 156 -4.74 -6.48 5.11
C ILE A 156 -6.14 -7.04 5.27
N ALA A 157 -6.42 -8.09 4.52
CA ALA A 157 -7.49 -9.02 4.81
C ALA A 157 -6.90 -10.33 5.31
N ARG A 158 -7.66 -11.00 6.17
CA ARG A 158 -7.25 -12.24 6.82
C ARG A 158 -8.32 -13.29 6.58
N VAL A 159 -7.89 -14.52 6.33
CA VAL A 159 -8.74 -15.71 6.40
C VAL A 159 -8.31 -16.59 7.56
N ARG A 160 -9.26 -16.93 8.44
CA ARG A 160 -9.13 -17.90 9.52
C ARG A 160 -9.91 -19.15 9.17
N LEU A 161 -9.23 -20.29 9.22
CA LEU A 161 -9.79 -21.61 9.00
C LEU A 161 -10.00 -22.29 10.34
N GLN A 162 -11.17 -22.90 10.53
CA GLN A 162 -11.51 -23.65 11.73
C GLN A 162 -11.66 -25.13 11.38
N SER A 163 -10.82 -25.98 11.96
CA SER A 163 -10.93 -27.44 11.79
C SER A 163 -11.89 -28.05 12.81
N SER A 164 -12.28 -29.30 12.57
CA SER A 164 -13.04 -30.12 13.49
C SER A 164 -12.28 -30.52 14.76
N SER A 165 -10.95 -30.54 14.72
CA SER A 165 -10.07 -30.88 15.86
C SER A 165 -9.87 -29.71 16.83
N GLY A 166 -10.32 -28.50 16.47
CA GLY A 166 -10.07 -27.28 17.23
C GLY A 166 -8.81 -26.53 16.76
N ASP A 167 -8.06 -27.09 15.81
CA ASP A 167 -6.93 -26.42 15.19
C ASP A 167 -7.40 -25.27 14.28
N SER A 168 -6.60 -24.20 14.22
CA SER A 168 -6.86 -23.06 13.35
C SER A 168 -5.63 -22.71 12.53
N ALA A 169 -5.85 -22.48 11.24
CA ALA A 169 -4.85 -21.88 10.35
C ALA A 169 -5.30 -20.49 9.94
N GLU A 170 -4.36 -19.57 9.82
CA GLU A 170 -4.65 -18.19 9.47
C GLU A 170 -3.72 -17.70 8.36
N ALA A 171 -4.28 -17.17 7.28
CA ALA A 171 -3.54 -16.55 6.19
C ALA A 171 -3.91 -15.08 6.03
N HIS A 172 -2.90 -14.27 5.71
CA HIS A 172 -3.06 -12.85 5.41
C HIS A 172 -2.80 -12.56 3.94
N VAL A 173 -3.54 -11.60 3.40
CA VAL A 173 -3.37 -11.05 2.05
C VAL A 173 -3.39 -9.53 2.12
N SER A 174 -2.48 -8.91 1.38
CA SER A 174 -2.44 -7.46 1.22
C SER A 174 -3.17 -7.04 -0.05
N TYR A 175 -3.92 -5.95 0.01
CA TYR A 175 -4.54 -5.30 -1.15
C TYR A 175 -4.42 -3.79 -1.03
N ARG A 176 -4.50 -3.07 -2.15
CA ARG A 176 -4.33 -1.62 -2.16
C ARG A 176 -5.66 -0.91 -2.40
N ILE A 177 -6.01 -0.01 -1.50
CA ILE A 177 -7.03 1.00 -1.71
C ILE A 177 -6.36 2.22 -2.34
N ALA A 178 -6.64 2.51 -3.61
CA ALA A 178 -6.12 3.67 -4.31
C ALA A 178 -6.92 4.94 -3.97
N ALA A 179 -6.23 6.08 -4.02
CA ALA A 179 -6.90 7.38 -4.02
C ALA A 179 -7.66 7.59 -5.33
N ILE A 180 -8.61 8.54 -5.35
CA ILE A 180 -9.41 8.85 -6.56
C ILE A 180 -8.51 9.25 -7.73
N ALA A 181 -7.46 10.00 -7.44
CA ALA A 181 -6.40 10.30 -8.36
C ALA A 181 -5.04 10.17 -7.67
N GLU A 182 -4.02 9.83 -8.47
CA GLU A 182 -2.65 9.64 -8.01
C GLU A 182 -1.69 10.21 -9.05
N PHE A 183 -0.53 10.63 -8.57
CA PHE A 183 0.57 11.12 -9.39
C PHE A 183 1.68 10.10 -9.42
N ASP A 184 2.36 9.95 -10.55
CA ASP A 184 3.49 9.02 -10.66
C ASP A 184 4.50 9.52 -11.69
N TRP A 185 5.78 9.26 -11.46
CA TRP A 185 6.80 9.59 -12.44
C TRP A 185 6.75 8.63 -13.62
N VAL A 186 6.98 9.12 -14.84
CA VAL A 186 7.02 8.24 -16.03
C VAL A 186 8.27 7.36 -16.02
N GLN A 187 9.36 7.83 -15.41
CA GLN A 187 10.64 7.15 -15.33
C GLN A 187 11.32 7.49 -13.99
N PRO A 188 12.30 6.69 -13.53
CA PRO A 188 13.11 7.04 -12.36
C PRO A 188 13.75 8.42 -12.58
N ASN A 189 13.48 9.34 -11.66
CA ASN A 189 13.92 10.72 -11.79
C ASN A 189 15.18 10.97 -10.96
N VAL A 190 16.30 10.48 -11.51
CA VAL A 190 17.63 10.89 -11.09
C VAL A 190 18.15 11.90 -12.11
N VAL A 191 18.56 13.07 -11.63
CA VAL A 191 19.04 14.18 -12.44
C VAL A 191 20.49 14.47 -12.03
N PRO A 192 21.42 14.75 -12.96
CA PRO A 192 22.79 15.07 -12.60
C PRO A 192 22.86 16.41 -11.84
N SER A 193 23.66 16.47 -10.78
CA SER A 193 24.02 17.74 -10.14
C SER A 193 24.94 18.56 -11.07
N ARG A 194 24.81 19.89 -11.01
CA ARG A 194 25.64 20.84 -11.77
C ARG A 194 25.81 22.11 -10.95
N ASP A 195 26.94 22.77 -11.14
CA ASP A 195 27.28 24.05 -10.51
C ASP A 195 26.54 25.24 -11.15
N THR A 196 25.64 24.99 -12.08
CA THR A 196 24.83 25.99 -12.77
C THR A 196 23.35 25.65 -12.66
N GLU A 197 22.50 26.67 -12.77
CA GLU A 197 21.05 26.50 -12.79
C GLU A 197 20.66 25.54 -13.93
N GLN A 198 19.79 24.58 -13.64
CA GLN A 198 19.36 23.59 -14.61
C GLN A 198 17.86 23.67 -14.87
N ARG A 199 17.48 23.64 -16.14
CA ARG A 199 16.08 23.46 -16.54
C ARG A 199 15.87 22.01 -16.94
N ILE A 200 15.01 21.31 -16.21
CA ILE A 200 14.73 19.89 -16.42
C ILE A 200 13.25 19.67 -16.75
N ARG A 201 13.01 18.70 -17.63
CA ARG A 201 11.66 18.29 -18.04
C ARG A 201 11.35 16.96 -17.37
N LEU A 202 10.42 16.97 -16.42
CA LEU A 202 10.03 15.80 -15.65
C LEU A 202 8.65 15.32 -16.10
N PRO A 203 8.58 14.26 -16.93
CA PRO A 203 7.30 13.69 -17.30
C PRO A 203 6.69 12.91 -16.12
N PHE A 204 5.40 13.12 -15.87
CA PHE A 204 4.62 12.43 -14.86
C PHE A 204 3.24 12.04 -15.40
N TYR A 205 2.59 11.08 -14.75
CA TYR A 205 1.20 10.72 -14.96
C TYR A 205 0.33 11.33 -13.87
N VAL A 206 -0.83 11.83 -14.27
CA VAL A 206 -2.01 11.91 -13.40
C VAL A 206 -2.87 10.72 -13.76
N ARG A 207 -3.13 9.83 -12.81
CA ARG A 207 -3.95 8.64 -12.98
C ARG A 207 -5.22 8.76 -12.17
N THR A 208 -6.31 8.17 -12.62
CA THR A 208 -7.52 8.01 -11.81
C THR A 208 -7.86 6.55 -11.60
N PHE A 209 -8.43 6.26 -10.44
CA PHE A 209 -8.98 4.94 -10.10
C PHE A 209 -10.49 4.99 -9.93
N SER A 210 -11.15 6.08 -10.33
CA SER A 210 -12.61 6.22 -10.34
C SER A 210 -13.23 5.60 -11.60
N PRO A 211 -14.46 5.04 -11.57
CA PRO A 211 -15.12 4.56 -12.77
C PRO A 211 -15.81 5.71 -13.52
N GLU A 212 -16.04 6.82 -12.81
CA GLU A 212 -16.68 8.03 -13.28
C GLU A 212 -15.65 8.99 -13.87
N VAL A 213 -16.14 10.13 -14.36
CA VAL A 213 -15.27 11.20 -14.85
C VAL A 213 -14.74 11.98 -13.65
N VAL A 214 -13.42 11.97 -13.48
CA VAL A 214 -12.73 12.81 -12.49
C VAL A 214 -12.24 14.07 -13.17
N ARG A 215 -12.71 15.21 -12.68
CA ARG A 215 -12.29 16.55 -13.10
C ARG A 215 -11.65 17.25 -11.92
N GLY A 216 -10.57 17.96 -12.17
CA GLY A 216 -9.92 18.75 -11.15
C GLY A 216 -8.78 19.59 -11.71
N MET A 217 -8.15 20.29 -10.79
CA MET A 217 -6.93 21.05 -11.03
C MET A 217 -5.84 20.47 -10.15
N TYR A 218 -4.64 20.33 -10.68
CA TYR A 218 -3.48 19.95 -9.88
C TYR A 218 -2.47 21.09 -9.84
N ALA A 219 -1.77 21.21 -8.71
CA ALA A 219 -0.64 22.09 -8.49
C ALA A 219 0.58 21.29 -7.98
N VAL A 220 1.78 21.72 -8.33
CA VAL A 220 3.04 21.13 -7.86
C VAL A 220 3.78 22.15 -7.01
N LEU A 221 3.89 21.87 -5.72
CA LEU A 221 4.66 22.66 -4.78
C LEU A 221 6.10 22.15 -4.77
N THR A 222 7.03 23.06 -5.06
CA THR A 222 8.45 22.75 -5.15
C THR A 222 9.18 23.08 -3.84
N PRO A 223 10.34 22.45 -3.57
CA PRO A 223 11.19 22.84 -2.45
C PRO A 223 11.61 24.32 -2.52
N SER A 224 12.03 24.87 -1.38
CA SER A 224 12.58 26.22 -1.32
C SER A 224 13.77 26.40 -2.28
N GLY A 225 13.79 27.50 -3.03
CA GLY A 225 14.83 27.81 -4.02
C GLY A 225 14.64 27.15 -5.39
N TRP A 226 13.64 26.28 -5.55
CA TRP A 226 13.27 25.67 -6.84
C TRP A 226 12.11 26.44 -7.46
N ARG A 227 11.96 26.35 -8.79
CA ARG A 227 10.86 27.02 -9.50
C ARG A 227 10.24 26.10 -10.54
N ALA A 228 8.92 25.96 -10.55
CA ALA A 228 8.18 25.37 -11.65
C ALA A 228 7.91 26.45 -12.70
N GLU A 229 8.53 26.34 -13.89
CA GLU A 229 8.31 27.30 -14.99
C GLU A 229 7.05 26.97 -15.80
N GLU A 230 6.78 25.67 -16.02
CA GLU A 230 5.60 25.23 -16.77
C GLU A 230 5.06 23.89 -16.27
N GLY A 231 3.75 23.66 -16.48
CA GLY A 231 3.11 22.37 -16.25
C GLY A 231 2.92 22.02 -14.77
N GLY A 232 3.30 22.92 -13.87
CA GLY A 232 3.12 22.83 -12.42
C GLY A 232 1.73 23.19 -11.92
N ASP A 233 0.87 23.77 -12.75
CA ASP A 233 -0.56 23.98 -12.43
C ASP A 233 -1.40 23.79 -13.69
N ARG A 234 -2.27 22.76 -13.71
CA ARG A 234 -3.20 22.51 -14.83
C ARG A 234 -4.46 21.75 -14.44
N ASN A 235 -5.50 21.97 -15.25
CA ASN A 235 -6.71 21.17 -15.25
C ASN A 235 -6.50 19.77 -15.86
N PHE A 236 -7.27 18.81 -15.37
CA PHE A 236 -7.40 17.49 -15.96
C PHE A 236 -8.85 16.98 -15.91
N SER A 237 -9.17 16.11 -16.87
CA SER A 237 -10.43 15.38 -16.93
C SER A 237 -10.12 13.97 -17.41
N LEU A 238 -10.28 12.98 -16.56
CA LEU A 238 -10.02 11.57 -16.85
C LEU A 238 -11.30 10.76 -16.66
N ARG A 239 -11.51 9.75 -17.49
CA ARG A 239 -12.70 8.88 -17.43
C ARG A 239 -12.26 7.43 -17.32
N GLY A 240 -12.81 6.75 -16.32
CA GLY A 240 -12.67 5.31 -16.17
C GLY A 240 -11.43 4.89 -15.39
N MET A 241 -11.51 3.69 -14.81
CA MET A 241 -10.47 3.15 -13.94
C MET A 241 -9.16 2.94 -14.68
N GLY A 242 -8.06 3.41 -14.08
CA GLY A 242 -6.72 3.29 -14.64
C GLY A 242 -6.41 4.29 -15.75
N ALA A 243 -7.36 5.16 -16.13
CA ALA A 243 -7.11 6.19 -17.11
C ALA A 243 -5.99 7.12 -16.62
N ALA A 244 -5.07 7.45 -17.53
CA ALA A 244 -3.89 8.22 -17.22
C ALA A 244 -3.68 9.33 -18.25
N ALA A 245 -3.32 10.51 -17.76
CA ALA A 245 -2.85 11.61 -18.59
C ALA A 245 -1.37 11.85 -18.32
N ARG A 246 -0.54 11.76 -19.37
CA ARG A 246 0.86 12.19 -19.30
C ARG A 246 0.94 13.71 -19.29
N ARG A 247 1.76 14.24 -18.40
CA ARG A 247 2.07 15.67 -18.24
C ARG A 247 3.59 15.83 -18.14
N VAL A 248 4.05 17.07 -18.30
CA VAL A 248 5.46 17.43 -18.19
C VAL A 248 5.56 18.65 -17.29
N LEU A 249 6.33 18.51 -16.22
CA LEU A 249 6.73 19.61 -15.35
C LEU A 249 8.07 20.15 -15.86
N GLN A 250 8.14 21.44 -16.18
CA GLN A 250 9.42 22.13 -16.40
C GLN A 250 9.86 22.74 -15.08
N LEU A 251 10.99 22.26 -14.55
CA LEU A 251 11.48 22.61 -13.22
C LEU A 251 12.88 23.20 -13.33
N VAL A 252 13.10 24.28 -12.59
CA VAL A 252 14.40 24.94 -12.43
C VAL A 252 15.02 24.45 -11.13
N VAL A 253 16.14 23.76 -11.27
CA VAL A 253 16.94 23.24 -10.16
C VAL A 253 18.05 24.24 -9.84
N PRO A 254 18.21 24.67 -8.57
CA PRO A 254 19.24 25.62 -8.20
C PRO A 254 20.66 25.01 -8.37
N PRO A 255 21.67 25.87 -8.62
CA PRO A 255 23.07 25.42 -8.71
C PRO A 255 23.51 24.64 -7.47
N GLY A 256 24.28 23.56 -7.68
CA GLY A 256 24.86 22.76 -6.60
C GLY A 256 23.84 21.93 -5.80
N ALA A 257 22.58 21.86 -6.21
CA ALA A 257 21.61 20.99 -5.58
C ALA A 257 22.08 19.53 -5.63
N LYS A 258 22.10 18.85 -4.48
CA LYS A 258 22.45 17.44 -4.36
C LYS A 258 21.63 16.78 -3.27
N GLY A 259 21.14 15.57 -3.54
CA GLY A 259 20.32 14.77 -2.64
C GLY A 259 18.90 14.56 -3.17
N THR A 260 18.01 14.14 -2.27
CA THR A 260 16.63 13.81 -2.60
C THR A 260 15.69 14.88 -2.08
N PHE A 261 14.86 15.42 -2.98
CA PHE A 261 13.98 16.55 -2.71
C PHE A 261 12.50 16.17 -2.90
N PRO A 262 11.60 16.62 -2.01
CA PRO A 262 10.16 16.39 -2.14
C PRO A 262 9.52 17.38 -3.10
N LEU A 263 8.68 16.89 -4.01
CA LEU A 263 7.71 17.70 -4.76
C LEU A 263 6.32 17.27 -4.32
N VAL A 264 5.52 18.21 -3.81
CA VAL A 264 4.16 17.92 -3.34
C VAL A 264 3.19 18.19 -4.48
N PHE A 265 2.58 17.13 -4.99
CA PHE A 265 1.51 17.20 -5.97
C PHE A 265 0.19 17.28 -5.23
N ARG A 266 -0.50 18.40 -5.37
CA ARG A 266 -1.83 18.62 -4.81
C ARG A 266 -2.84 18.59 -5.94
N ALA A 267 -3.97 17.90 -5.77
CA ALA A 267 -5.09 18.00 -6.68
C ALA A 267 -6.38 18.35 -5.93
N ASP A 268 -7.07 19.37 -6.41
CA ASP A 268 -8.38 19.77 -5.92
C ASP A 268 -9.46 19.21 -6.87
N LEU A 269 -10.36 18.41 -6.29
CA LEU A 269 -11.40 17.62 -6.97
C LEU A 269 -12.80 18.07 -6.51
N GLY A 270 -13.04 19.38 -6.45
CA GLY A 270 -14.26 19.94 -5.88
C GLY A 270 -14.19 20.06 -4.37
N ASP A 271 -14.89 19.19 -3.64
CA ASP A 271 -14.95 19.16 -2.17
C ASP A 271 -13.79 18.37 -1.53
N ARG A 272 -12.93 17.76 -2.35
CA ARG A 272 -11.81 16.93 -1.90
C ARG A 272 -10.49 17.48 -2.40
N THR A 273 -9.49 17.45 -1.53
CA THR A 273 -8.09 17.68 -1.89
C THR A 273 -7.32 16.39 -1.66
N ILE A 274 -6.52 16.01 -2.66
CA ILE A 274 -5.52 14.96 -2.54
C ILE A 274 -4.14 15.60 -2.52
N GLU A 275 -3.26 15.11 -1.66
CA GLU A 275 -1.85 15.51 -1.64
C GLU A 275 -0.98 14.27 -1.69
N GLN A 276 0.00 14.29 -2.59
CA GLN A 276 0.95 13.21 -2.78
C GLN A 276 2.35 13.78 -2.99
N THR A 277 3.29 13.35 -2.17
CA THR A 277 4.70 13.70 -2.34
C THR A 277 5.36 12.73 -3.31
N LEU A 278 5.88 13.26 -4.42
CA LEU A 278 6.80 12.55 -5.28
C LEU A 278 8.23 13.04 -5.03
N TRP A 279 9.20 12.15 -5.12
CA TRP A 279 10.58 12.47 -4.81
C TRP A 279 11.41 12.56 -6.09
N LEU A 280 12.33 13.52 -6.11
CA LEU A 280 13.30 13.74 -7.17
C LEU A 280 14.70 13.65 -6.57
N THR A 281 15.57 12.84 -7.18
CA THR A 281 16.97 12.73 -6.73
C THR A 281 17.87 13.51 -7.68
N VAL A 282 18.76 14.33 -7.12
CA VAL A 282 19.82 15.05 -7.83
C VAL A 282 21.17 14.50 -7.35
N ASP A 283 22.00 13.98 -8.26
CA ASP A 283 23.29 13.34 -7.92
C ASP A 283 24.48 13.89 -8.72
#